data_AF-A0A920H4I0-F1
#
_entry.id   AF-A0A920H4I0-F1
#
_cell.length_a   1.000
_cell.length_b   1.000
_cell.length_c   1.000
_cell.angle_alpha   90.00
_cell.angle_beta   90.00
_cell.angle_gamma   90.00
#
_symmetry.space_group_name_H-M   'P 1'
#
loop_
_entity.id
_entity.type
_entity.pdbx_description
1 polymer ?
#
loop_
_entity_poly.entity_id
_entity_poly.type
_entity_poly.pdbx_seq_one_letter_code
_entity_poly.pdbx_strand_id
1 'polypeptide(L)'
;MKPIDIFIKFLRKSVKKDGFIINYDGDKYIVGQPLSQKPIEVCLNKKNLPLKLILCPDLYFGEAYVNSDIVIKNGNISDFFEIYMSNISNEDLSIRESLVKSLAPMCSWLFGRINTIGRSKKNVSHHYDLSNDLYELFLDKKMQYSCGYFLNGDESIDEAQQNKINHIIRKLNISPGMKVLDIGSGWGGLSIEIAKKTDALITGITLSDNQLKYSLKKASEEGVSDQCTFRLEDYRNIVEKYDRIVSVGMFEHVGVGFYKTFLIKFIALLQMMALLFFTQ
;
A
#
# COMPACT_ATOMS: atom_id res chain seq x y z
N MET A 1 -25.40 -23.87 -20.44
CA MET A 1 -25.52 -22.71 -19.52
C MET A 1 -24.60 -21.61 -20.04
N LYS A 2 -25.08 -20.37 -20.22
CA LYS A 2 -24.23 -19.31 -20.78
C LYS A 2 -23.17 -18.91 -19.73
N PRO A 3 -21.97 -18.47 -20.13
CA PRO A 3 -20.95 -18.03 -19.18
C PRO A 3 -21.43 -16.94 -18.20
N ILE A 4 -22.30 -16.04 -18.67
CA ILE A 4 -22.93 -15.01 -17.85
C ILE A 4 -23.80 -15.61 -16.73
N ASP A 5 -24.58 -16.65 -16.99
CA ASP A 5 -25.46 -17.27 -15.97
C ASP A 5 -24.63 -17.88 -14.82
N ILE A 6 -23.49 -18.50 -15.16
CA ILE A 6 -22.54 -19.05 -14.19
C ILE A 6 -21.98 -17.92 -13.32
N PHE A 7 -21.57 -16.83 -13.96
CA PHE A 7 -20.99 -15.68 -13.29
C PHE A 7 -21.99 -15.01 -12.34
N ILE A 8 -23.24 -14.79 -12.79
CA ILE A 8 -24.30 -14.23 -11.94
C ILE A 8 -24.63 -15.15 -10.76
N LYS A 9 -24.68 -16.47 -11.00
CA LYS A 9 -24.88 -17.44 -9.92
C LYS A 9 -23.74 -17.41 -8.90
N PHE A 10 -22.49 -17.30 -9.36
CA PHE A 10 -21.31 -17.13 -8.51
C PHE A 10 -21.42 -15.84 -7.66
N LEU A 11 -21.69 -14.70 -8.29
CA LEU A 11 -21.83 -13.42 -7.59
C LEU A 11 -22.97 -13.43 -6.56
N ARG A 12 -24.14 -13.98 -6.88
CA ARG A 12 -25.27 -14.10 -5.93
C ARG A 12 -24.97 -15.01 -4.75
N LYS A 13 -24.03 -15.94 -4.90
CA LYS A 13 -23.55 -16.75 -3.76
C LYS A 13 -22.68 -15.91 -2.84
N SER A 14 -21.83 -15.04 -3.38
CA SER A 14 -20.86 -14.24 -2.63
C SER A 14 -21.40 -12.92 -2.09
N VAL A 15 -22.37 -12.29 -2.75
CA VAL A 15 -22.93 -10.98 -2.35
C VAL A 15 -24.27 -11.19 -1.62
N LYS A 16 -24.29 -10.89 -0.32
CA LYS A 16 -25.43 -11.05 0.60
C LYS A 16 -25.90 -9.74 1.24
N LYS A 17 -25.00 -8.78 1.42
CA LYS A 17 -25.24 -7.44 1.97
C LYS A 17 -25.22 -6.43 0.83
N ASP A 18 -26.23 -5.57 0.78
CA ASP A 18 -26.44 -4.65 -0.35
C ASP A 18 -26.44 -5.39 -1.71
N GLY A 19 -26.26 -4.67 -2.81
CA GLY A 19 -26.22 -5.26 -4.14
C GLY A 19 -25.97 -4.25 -5.24
N PHE A 20 -25.81 -4.79 -6.44
CA PHE A 20 -25.58 -4.03 -7.66
C PHE A 20 -26.21 -4.73 -8.86
N ILE A 21 -26.24 -4.02 -10.00
CA ILE A 21 -26.71 -4.56 -11.27
C ILE A 21 -25.50 -4.91 -12.12
N ILE A 22 -25.46 -6.12 -12.67
CA ILE A 22 -24.60 -6.44 -13.82
C ILE A 22 -25.40 -6.19 -15.08
N ASN A 23 -24.91 -5.31 -15.96
CA ASN A 23 -25.42 -5.17 -17.32
C ASN A 23 -24.48 -5.90 -18.28
N TYR A 24 -25.00 -6.87 -19.01
CA TYR A 24 -24.24 -7.61 -20.01
C TYR A 24 -25.08 -7.74 -21.28
N ASP A 25 -24.58 -7.16 -22.38
CA ASP A 25 -25.26 -7.17 -23.68
C ASP A 25 -26.69 -6.57 -23.65
N GLY A 26 -26.94 -5.60 -22.76
CA GLY A 26 -28.25 -4.97 -22.56
C GLY A 26 -29.15 -5.68 -21.54
N ASP A 27 -28.85 -6.95 -21.21
CA ASP A 27 -29.55 -7.68 -20.17
C ASP A 27 -29.07 -7.24 -18.78
N LYS A 28 -30.01 -6.97 -17.88
CA LYS A 28 -29.73 -6.53 -16.51
C LYS A 28 -29.97 -7.65 -15.50
N TYR A 29 -28.95 -7.93 -14.69
CA TYR A 29 -28.98 -8.96 -13.65
C TYR A 29 -28.75 -8.33 -12.29
N ILE A 30 -29.74 -8.45 -11.40
CA ILE A 30 -29.60 -8.01 -10.01
C ILE A 30 -28.75 -9.04 -9.24
N VAL A 31 -27.71 -8.55 -8.56
CA VAL A 31 -26.82 -9.28 -7.66
C VAL A 31 -27.01 -8.71 -6.26
N GLY A 32 -27.24 -9.58 -5.27
CA GLY A 32 -27.57 -9.14 -3.90
C GLY A 32 -28.94 -8.48 -3.79
N GLN A 33 -29.07 -7.58 -2.83
CA GLN A 33 -30.26 -6.75 -2.58
C GLN A 33 -29.83 -5.28 -2.53
N PRO A 34 -29.80 -4.58 -3.68
CA PRO A 34 -29.39 -3.19 -3.72
C PRO A 34 -30.22 -2.31 -2.79
N LEU A 35 -29.57 -1.57 -1.91
CA LEU A 35 -30.21 -0.67 -0.94
C LEU A 35 -30.52 0.71 -1.54
N SER A 36 -29.72 1.15 -2.51
CA SER A 36 -29.93 2.41 -3.21
C SER A 36 -31.13 2.35 -4.15
N GLN A 37 -31.91 3.44 -4.22
CA GLN A 37 -32.97 3.61 -5.22
C GLN A 37 -32.42 3.70 -6.66
N LYS A 38 -31.15 4.08 -6.81
CA LYS A 38 -30.40 4.02 -8.07
C LYS A 38 -29.15 3.16 -7.85
N PRO A 39 -29.27 1.83 -7.94
CA PRO A 39 -28.14 0.92 -7.76
C PRO A 39 -27.01 1.22 -8.74
N ILE A 40 -25.77 0.96 -8.31
CA ILE A 40 -24.63 0.94 -9.22
C ILE A 40 -24.85 -0.14 -10.28
N GLU A 41 -24.47 0.18 -11.53
CA GLU A 41 -24.60 -0.71 -12.67
C GLU A 41 -23.22 -0.96 -13.27
N VAL A 42 -22.74 -2.19 -13.16
CA VAL A 42 -21.46 -2.66 -13.71
C VAL A 42 -21.73 -3.23 -15.10
N CYS A 43 -21.39 -2.47 -16.13
CA CYS A 43 -21.53 -2.85 -17.53
C CYS A 43 -20.32 -3.68 -17.98
N LEU A 44 -20.58 -4.87 -18.53
CA LEU A 44 -19.58 -5.79 -19.08
C LEU A 44 -19.66 -5.76 -20.61
N ASN A 45 -18.65 -5.19 -21.26
CA ASN A 45 -18.67 -4.91 -22.70
C ASN A 45 -18.00 -6.01 -23.57
N LYS A 46 -17.47 -7.08 -22.96
CA LYS A 46 -16.79 -8.18 -23.66
C LYS A 46 -17.40 -9.54 -23.37
N LYS A 47 -17.58 -10.34 -24.43
CA LYS A 47 -18.24 -11.66 -24.36
C LYS A 47 -17.51 -12.69 -23.50
N ASN A 48 -16.18 -12.65 -23.46
CA ASN A 48 -15.36 -13.59 -22.67
C ASN A 48 -15.12 -13.13 -21.23
N LEU A 49 -15.54 -11.91 -20.88
CA LEU A 49 -15.24 -11.31 -19.59
C LEU A 49 -15.88 -12.04 -18.39
N PRO A 50 -17.14 -12.52 -18.46
CA PRO A 50 -17.71 -13.30 -17.35
C PRO A 50 -16.88 -14.53 -16.97
N LEU A 51 -16.34 -15.24 -17.97
CA LEU A 51 -15.49 -16.42 -17.72
C LEU A 51 -14.15 -16.03 -17.10
N LYS A 52 -13.53 -14.96 -17.61
CA LYS A 52 -12.28 -14.42 -17.06
C LYS A 52 -12.45 -13.99 -15.59
N LEU A 53 -13.55 -13.31 -15.26
CA LEU A 53 -13.84 -12.86 -13.91
C LEU A 53 -14.13 -14.01 -12.93
N ILE A 54 -14.63 -15.16 -13.40
CA ILE A 54 -14.72 -16.37 -12.56
C ILE A 54 -13.33 -16.93 -12.25
N LEU A 55 -12.44 -16.95 -13.25
CA LEU A 55 -11.12 -17.58 -13.14
C LEU A 55 -10.13 -16.76 -12.29
N CYS A 56 -10.04 -15.45 -12.54
CA CYS A 56 -9.12 -14.56 -11.83
C CYS A 56 -9.74 -13.16 -11.72
N PRO A 57 -10.70 -12.96 -10.81
CA PRO A 57 -11.42 -11.69 -10.69
C PRO A 57 -10.47 -10.52 -10.42
N ASP A 58 -9.48 -10.70 -9.55
CA ASP A 58 -8.59 -9.62 -9.11
C ASP A 58 -7.76 -9.03 -10.27
N LEU A 59 -7.26 -9.88 -11.18
CA LEU A 59 -6.51 -9.43 -12.35
C LEU A 59 -7.43 -8.86 -13.42
N TYR A 60 -8.43 -9.64 -13.85
CA TYR A 60 -9.22 -9.31 -15.02
C TYR A 60 -10.22 -8.18 -14.78
N PHE A 61 -10.67 -7.96 -13.55
CA PHE A 61 -11.49 -6.80 -13.24
C PHE A 61 -10.71 -5.50 -13.44
N GLY A 62 -9.47 -5.44 -12.90
CA GLY A 62 -8.60 -4.27 -13.04
C GLY A 62 -8.26 -3.97 -14.50
N GLU A 63 -7.80 -4.99 -15.25
CA GLU A 63 -7.50 -4.84 -16.68
C GLU A 63 -8.72 -4.38 -17.47
N ALA A 64 -9.88 -4.99 -17.22
CA ALA A 64 -11.09 -4.67 -17.95
C ALA A 64 -11.63 -3.27 -17.62
N TYR A 65 -11.50 -2.81 -16.36
CA TYR A 65 -11.87 -1.45 -15.99
C TYR A 65 -10.97 -0.41 -16.67
N VAL A 66 -9.64 -0.60 -16.64
CA VAL A 66 -8.69 0.31 -17.30
C VAL A 66 -8.91 0.35 -18.81
N ASN A 67 -9.22 -0.80 -19.43
CA ASN A 67 -9.51 -0.90 -20.87
C ASN A 67 -10.93 -0.45 -21.25
N SER A 68 -11.74 0.06 -20.30
CA SER A 68 -13.16 0.40 -20.51
C SER A 68 -14.05 -0.77 -20.98
N ASP A 69 -13.59 -2.00 -20.79
CA ASP A 69 -14.38 -3.23 -20.97
C ASP A 69 -15.35 -3.45 -19.80
N ILE A 70 -15.04 -2.87 -18.64
CA ILE A 70 -15.96 -2.66 -17.52
C ILE A 70 -16.21 -1.17 -17.37
N VAL A 71 -17.48 -0.78 -17.30
CA VAL A 71 -17.89 0.60 -17.02
C VAL A 71 -18.86 0.59 -15.86
N ILE A 72 -18.63 1.42 -14.84
CA ILE A 72 -19.54 1.57 -13.70
C ILE A 72 -20.41 2.80 -13.93
N LYS A 73 -21.73 2.62 -13.85
CA LYS A 73 -22.73 3.69 -13.93
C LYS A 73 -23.43 3.85 -12.58
N ASN A 74 -24.03 5.02 -12.36
CA ASN A 74 -24.74 5.38 -11.13
C ASN A 74 -23.88 5.27 -9.86
N GLY A 75 -22.55 5.40 -10.00
CA GLY A 75 -21.57 5.30 -8.93
C GLY A 75 -20.16 5.28 -9.52
N ASN A 76 -19.18 5.01 -8.66
CA ASN A 76 -17.77 4.90 -9.00
C ASN A 76 -17.20 3.54 -8.57
N ILE A 77 -15.91 3.31 -8.84
CA ILE A 77 -15.24 2.05 -8.51
C ILE A 77 -15.13 1.79 -7.00
N SER A 78 -15.03 2.85 -6.19
CA SER A 78 -15.01 2.74 -4.73
C SER A 78 -16.35 2.24 -4.21
N ASP A 79 -17.47 2.78 -4.69
CA ASP A 79 -18.81 2.31 -4.31
C ASP A 79 -18.99 0.81 -4.59
N PHE A 80 -18.48 0.35 -5.74
CA PHE A 80 -18.47 -1.07 -6.08
C PHE A 80 -17.61 -1.89 -5.10
N PHE A 81 -16.40 -1.43 -4.79
CA PHE A 81 -15.53 -2.13 -3.85
C PHE A 81 -16.07 -2.10 -2.42
N GLU A 82 -16.74 -1.05 -1.97
CA GLU A 82 -17.38 -1.01 -0.65
C GLU A 82 -18.44 -2.10 -0.52
N ILE A 83 -19.34 -2.19 -1.51
CA ILE A 83 -20.34 -3.27 -1.56
C ILE A 83 -19.63 -4.62 -1.62
N TYR A 84 -18.68 -4.80 -2.53
CA TYR A 84 -17.98 -6.07 -2.72
C TYR A 84 -17.22 -6.52 -1.46
N MET A 85 -16.47 -5.62 -0.82
CA MET A 85 -15.64 -5.91 0.34
C MET A 85 -16.46 -6.10 1.63
N SER A 86 -17.60 -5.41 1.78
CA SER A 86 -18.52 -5.63 2.91
C SER A 86 -19.11 -7.05 2.96
N ASN A 87 -19.05 -7.75 1.82
CA ASN A 87 -19.47 -9.13 1.63
C ASN A 87 -18.34 -10.14 1.79
N ILE A 88 -17.09 -9.71 1.95
CA ILE A 88 -15.98 -10.60 2.25
C ILE A 88 -16.05 -10.94 3.74
N SER A 89 -16.53 -12.14 4.06
CA SER A 89 -16.47 -12.72 5.40
C SER A 89 -15.18 -13.55 5.59
N ASN A 90 -14.77 -13.77 6.84
CA ASN A 90 -13.64 -14.66 7.17
C ASN A 90 -13.86 -16.11 6.70
N GLU A 91 -15.12 -16.56 6.54
CA GLU A 91 -15.47 -17.90 6.05
C GLU A 91 -15.40 -17.99 4.51
N ASP A 92 -15.81 -16.94 3.79
CA ASP A 92 -15.69 -16.86 2.32
C ASP A 92 -14.24 -16.71 1.86
N LEU A 93 -13.38 -16.13 2.70
CA LEU A 93 -11.94 -16.13 2.51
C LEU A 93 -11.37 -17.56 2.45
N SER A 94 -11.94 -18.56 3.14
CA SER A 94 -11.47 -19.96 3.08
C SER A 94 -11.78 -20.65 1.74
N ILE A 95 -12.95 -20.35 1.14
CA ILE A 95 -13.38 -20.90 -0.15
C ILE A 95 -12.63 -20.20 -1.29
N ARG A 96 -12.45 -18.88 -1.19
CA ARG A 96 -11.60 -18.13 -2.11
C ARG A 96 -10.14 -18.51 -1.94
N GLU A 97 -9.63 -18.72 -0.73
CA GLU A 97 -8.30 -19.28 -0.50
C GLU A 97 -8.17 -20.66 -1.11
N SER A 98 -9.19 -21.53 -1.09
CA SER A 98 -9.13 -22.85 -1.72
C SER A 98 -9.05 -22.77 -3.25
N LEU A 99 -9.84 -21.88 -3.87
CA LEU A 99 -9.82 -21.64 -5.32
C LEU A 99 -8.56 -20.88 -5.77
N VAL A 100 -8.13 -19.89 -4.99
CA VAL A 100 -6.88 -19.18 -5.18
C VAL A 100 -5.72 -20.12 -4.91
N LYS A 101 -5.72 -21.00 -3.90
CA LYS A 101 -4.66 -22.00 -3.64
C LYS A 101 -4.58 -23.07 -4.73
N SER A 102 -5.68 -23.42 -5.40
CA SER A 102 -5.65 -24.37 -6.53
C SER A 102 -5.08 -23.74 -7.81
N LEU A 103 -5.19 -22.41 -7.96
CA LEU A 103 -4.60 -21.63 -9.06
C LEU A 103 -3.27 -20.93 -8.68
N ALA A 104 -2.97 -20.84 -7.38
CA ALA A 104 -1.83 -20.18 -6.78
C ALA A 104 -0.51 -20.82 -7.16
N PRO A 105 -0.33 -22.15 -7.32
CA PRO A 105 0.95 -22.65 -7.79
C PRO A 105 1.26 -22.17 -9.21
N MET A 106 0.25 -21.92 -10.05
CA MET A 106 0.45 -21.39 -11.41
C MET A 106 0.82 -19.89 -11.38
N CYS A 107 0.12 -19.08 -10.59
CA CYS A 107 0.44 -17.66 -10.40
C CYS A 107 1.71 -17.44 -9.57
N SER A 108 1.98 -18.24 -8.55
CA SER A 108 3.18 -18.20 -7.71
C SER A 108 4.42 -18.71 -8.47
N TRP A 109 4.26 -19.62 -9.43
CA TRP A 109 5.35 -20.00 -10.34
C TRP A 109 5.64 -18.91 -11.38
N LEU A 110 4.61 -18.20 -11.88
CA LEU A 110 4.77 -17.05 -12.78
C LEU A 110 5.26 -15.78 -12.07
N PHE A 111 4.93 -15.60 -10.78
CA PHE A 111 5.17 -14.36 -10.02
C PHE A 111 5.93 -14.57 -8.70
N GLY A 112 6.57 -15.72 -8.50
CA GLY A 112 7.27 -16.09 -7.26
C GLY A 112 8.31 -15.04 -6.86
N ARG A 113 7.90 -14.14 -5.97
CA ARG A 113 8.68 -12.97 -5.52
C ARG A 113 9.77 -13.41 -4.55
N ILE A 114 10.87 -13.95 -5.09
CA ILE A 114 12.09 -14.15 -4.32
C ILE A 114 12.72 -12.77 -4.06
N ASN A 115 12.61 -12.29 -2.82
CA ASN A 115 13.11 -10.99 -2.36
C ASN A 115 14.62 -11.00 -2.10
N THR A 116 15.42 -11.30 -3.12
CA THR A 116 16.89 -11.14 -3.06
C THR A 116 17.27 -9.66 -3.07
N ILE A 117 18.39 -9.29 -2.44
CA ILE A 117 18.88 -7.89 -2.36
C ILE A 117 18.88 -7.20 -3.73
N GLY A 118 19.42 -7.86 -4.76
CA GLY A 118 19.45 -7.32 -6.12
C GLY A 118 18.06 -7.14 -6.76
N ARG A 119 17.07 -7.97 -6.41
CA ARG A 119 15.68 -7.82 -6.88
C ARG A 119 14.90 -6.79 -6.07
N SER A 120 15.15 -6.65 -4.77
CA SER A 120 14.55 -5.58 -3.96
C SER A 120 14.89 -4.22 -4.56
N LYS A 121 16.17 -4.00 -4.93
CA LYS A 121 16.60 -2.77 -5.61
C LYS A 121 15.88 -2.54 -6.94
N LYS A 122 15.77 -3.57 -7.79
CA LYS A 122 15.08 -3.48 -9.10
C LYS A 122 13.57 -3.24 -8.97
N ASN A 123 12.91 -3.86 -8.01
CA ASN A 123 11.46 -3.69 -7.80
C ASN A 123 11.14 -2.29 -7.27
N VAL A 124 11.96 -1.77 -6.34
CA VAL A 124 11.79 -0.42 -5.80
C VAL A 124 12.12 0.62 -6.88
N SER A 125 13.21 0.48 -7.64
CA SER A 125 13.53 1.43 -8.72
C SER A 125 12.39 1.50 -9.75
N HIS A 126 11.85 0.35 -10.18
CA HIS A 126 10.81 0.32 -11.22
C HIS A 126 9.46 0.93 -10.78
N HIS A 127 9.13 0.91 -9.48
CA HIS A 127 7.88 1.47 -8.95
C HIS A 127 7.98 2.95 -8.53
N TYR A 128 9.18 3.49 -8.31
CA TYR A 128 9.41 4.89 -7.92
C TYR A 128 10.23 5.71 -8.95
N ASP A 129 10.48 5.16 -10.15
CA ASP A 129 11.05 5.87 -11.30
C ASP A 129 9.99 6.64 -12.12
N LEU A 130 8.74 6.70 -11.64
CA LEU A 130 7.82 7.76 -12.03
C LEU A 130 8.37 9.10 -11.50
N SER A 131 8.33 10.16 -12.31
CA SER A 131 8.89 11.46 -11.93
C SER A 131 8.29 11.96 -10.61
N ASN A 132 9.11 12.58 -9.76
CA ASN A 132 8.63 13.21 -8.51
C ASN A 132 7.45 14.15 -8.78
N ASP A 133 7.48 14.85 -9.92
CA ASP A 133 6.41 15.71 -10.43
C ASP A 133 5.03 15.03 -10.43
N LEU A 134 4.93 13.73 -10.73
CA LEU A 134 3.65 13.02 -10.70
C LEU A 134 3.14 12.86 -9.27
N TYR A 135 4.02 12.51 -8.34
CA TYR A 135 3.67 12.33 -6.93
C TYR A 135 3.30 13.66 -6.26
N GLU A 136 3.97 14.75 -6.63
CA GLU A 136 3.66 16.10 -6.15
C GLU A 136 2.23 16.55 -6.50
N LEU A 137 1.60 15.98 -7.53
CA LEU A 137 0.22 16.31 -7.90
C LEU A 137 -0.82 15.80 -6.90
N PHE A 138 -0.51 14.76 -6.11
CA PHE A 138 -1.52 14.12 -5.24
C PHE A 138 -1.05 13.78 -3.83
N LEU A 139 0.24 13.89 -3.52
CA LEU A 139 0.74 13.73 -2.14
C LEU A 139 0.67 15.05 -1.36
N ASP A 140 0.87 14.95 -0.04
CA ASP A 140 1.06 16.11 0.81
C ASP A 140 2.42 16.80 0.55
N LYS A 141 2.62 17.98 1.14
CA LYS A 141 3.83 18.80 0.95
C LYS A 141 5.13 18.12 1.40
N LYS A 142 5.05 17.08 2.24
CA LYS A 142 6.20 16.32 2.73
C LYS A 142 6.39 15.00 1.98
N MET A 143 5.66 14.80 0.87
CA MET A 143 5.78 13.65 -0.02
C MET A 143 5.63 12.32 0.73
N GLN A 144 4.66 12.21 1.63
CA GLN A 144 4.40 11.01 2.41
C GLN A 144 3.48 10.07 1.64
N TYR A 145 4.07 9.08 0.96
CA TYR A 145 3.29 8.00 0.36
C TYR A 145 3.04 6.84 1.33
N SER A 146 2.27 7.15 2.37
CA SER A 146 1.83 6.22 3.43
C SER A 146 0.54 6.73 4.07
N CYS A 147 -0.13 5.91 4.88
CA CYS A 147 -1.39 6.27 5.52
C CYS A 147 -1.27 7.56 6.36
N GLY A 148 -2.20 8.51 6.19
CA GLY A 148 -2.34 9.69 7.06
C GLY A 148 -3.09 9.33 8.36
N TYR A 149 -2.87 10.10 9.44
CA TYR A 149 -3.55 9.89 10.72
C TYR A 149 -4.59 10.98 10.97
N PHE A 150 -5.83 10.68 10.61
CA PHE A 150 -7.00 11.54 10.82
C PHE A 150 -7.56 11.29 12.24
N LEU A 151 -7.62 12.32 13.07
CA LEU A 151 -8.16 12.25 14.44
C LEU A 151 -9.68 12.36 14.42
N ASN A 152 -10.21 13.24 13.57
CA ASN A 152 -11.63 13.55 13.48
C ASN A 152 -12.24 13.18 12.12
N GLY A 153 -11.42 13.03 11.08
CA GLY A 153 -11.83 12.62 9.73
C GLY A 153 -12.10 13.77 8.77
N ASP A 154 -12.00 15.02 9.24
CA ASP A 154 -12.19 16.25 8.46
C ASP A 154 -10.87 16.99 8.18
N GLU A 155 -9.74 16.48 8.68
CA GLU A 155 -8.42 17.08 8.43
C GLU A 155 -8.01 17.03 6.96
N SER A 156 -7.23 18.02 6.52
CA SER A 156 -6.54 17.95 5.24
C SER A 156 -5.48 16.84 5.23
N ILE A 157 -5.04 16.40 4.04
CA ILE A 157 -3.99 15.39 3.93
C ILE A 157 -2.67 15.85 4.58
N ASP A 158 -2.31 17.13 4.44
CA ASP A 158 -1.14 17.73 5.09
C ASP A 158 -1.22 17.63 6.62
N GLU A 159 -2.39 17.93 7.19
CA GLU A 159 -2.63 17.85 8.63
C GLU A 159 -2.62 16.39 9.12
N ALA A 160 -3.28 15.48 8.41
CA ALA A 160 -3.30 14.06 8.73
C ALA A 160 -1.89 13.45 8.70
N GLN A 161 -1.06 13.82 7.71
CA GLN A 161 0.34 13.40 7.66
C GLN A 161 1.16 14.02 8.79
N GLN A 162 0.92 15.28 9.14
CA GLN A 162 1.58 15.90 10.29
C GLN A 162 1.20 15.23 11.62
N ASN A 163 -0.08 14.87 11.79
CA ASN A 163 -0.60 14.15 12.94
C ASN A 163 0.07 12.77 13.06
N LYS A 164 0.24 12.05 11.95
CA LYS A 164 0.96 10.77 11.89
C LYS A 164 2.40 10.94 12.37
N ILE A 165 3.13 11.92 11.85
CA ILE A 165 4.51 12.21 12.25
C ILE A 165 4.59 12.53 13.76
N ASN A 166 3.69 13.39 14.26
CA ASN A 166 3.63 13.72 15.68
C ASN A 166 3.30 12.48 16.55
N HIS A 167 2.48 11.56 16.04
CA HIS A 167 2.16 10.30 16.72
C HIS A 167 3.38 9.37 16.79
N ILE A 168 4.12 9.24 15.68
CA ILE A 168 5.38 8.47 15.60
C ILE A 168 6.40 9.01 16.60
N ILE A 169 6.66 10.32 16.58
CA ILE A 169 7.63 10.98 17.48
C ILE A 169 7.30 10.70 18.95
N ARG A 170 6.01 10.85 19.33
CA ARG A 170 5.55 10.59 20.69
C ARG A 170 5.74 9.12 21.09
N LYS A 171 5.34 8.17 20.22
CA LYS A 171 5.47 6.73 20.52
C LYS A 171 6.90 6.27 20.61
N LEU A 172 7.78 6.82 19.78
CA LEU A 172 9.20 6.54 19.85
C LEU A 172 9.88 7.28 21.00
N ASN A 173 9.22 8.23 21.67
CA ASN A 173 9.80 9.02 22.75
C ASN A 173 11.21 9.53 22.39
N ILE A 174 11.28 10.23 21.24
CA ILE A 174 12.52 10.76 20.67
C ILE A 174 12.93 12.01 21.45
N SER A 175 14.19 12.08 21.83
CA SER A 175 14.78 13.21 22.56
C SER A 175 15.98 13.80 21.82
N PRO A 176 16.36 15.06 22.11
CA PRO A 176 17.53 15.70 21.50
C PRO A 176 18.80 14.85 21.59
N GLY A 177 19.57 14.83 20.50
CA GLY A 177 20.84 14.10 20.38
C GLY A 177 20.72 12.58 20.16
N MET A 178 19.51 11.99 20.20
CA MET A 178 19.32 10.58 19.87
C MET A 178 19.62 10.29 18.40
N LYS A 179 20.19 9.11 18.12
CA LYS A 179 20.35 8.56 16.77
C LYS A 179 19.12 7.77 16.37
N VAL A 180 18.45 8.20 15.30
CA VAL A 180 17.25 7.56 14.78
C VAL A 180 17.53 7.02 13.38
N LEU A 181 17.16 5.77 13.12
CA LEU A 181 17.21 5.18 11.79
C LEU A 181 15.80 5.12 11.19
N ASP A 182 15.63 5.68 9.99
CA ASP A 182 14.40 5.62 9.19
C ASP A 182 14.61 4.67 8.00
N ILE A 183 14.06 3.46 8.11
CA ILE A 183 14.20 2.39 7.13
C ILE A 183 13.08 2.50 6.10
N GLY A 184 13.47 2.77 4.85
CA GLY A 184 12.48 3.09 3.81
C GLY A 184 12.03 4.55 3.91
N SER A 185 12.97 5.46 4.13
CA SER A 185 12.74 6.90 4.38
C SER A 185 11.99 7.65 3.27
N GLY A 186 11.76 7.02 2.12
CA GLY A 186 11.05 7.62 0.99
C GLY A 186 11.73 8.91 0.54
N TRP A 187 10.94 9.95 0.30
CA TRP A 187 11.41 11.30 -0.03
C TRP A 187 11.98 12.08 1.19
N GLY A 188 12.11 11.45 2.36
CA GLY A 188 12.74 12.03 3.55
C GLY A 188 11.85 12.92 4.41
N GLY A 189 10.57 13.11 4.05
CA GLY A 189 9.67 14.02 4.77
C GLY A 189 9.47 13.68 6.25
N LEU A 190 9.42 12.39 6.61
CA LEU A 190 9.36 11.94 8.00
C LEU A 190 10.66 12.27 8.73
N SER A 191 11.80 11.86 8.16
CA SER A 191 13.14 12.09 8.70
C SER A 191 13.41 13.58 8.99
N ILE A 192 13.13 14.45 8.02
CA ILE A 192 13.32 15.90 8.13
C ILE A 192 12.46 16.50 9.25
N GLU A 193 11.19 16.10 9.34
CA GLU A 193 10.30 16.60 10.40
C GLU A 193 10.70 16.11 11.80
N ILE A 194 11.19 14.89 11.93
CA ILE A 194 11.68 14.39 13.22
C ILE A 194 12.88 15.24 13.67
N ALA A 195 13.85 15.49 12.78
CA ALA A 195 15.01 16.32 13.09
C ALA A 195 14.59 17.71 13.57
N LYS A 196 13.75 18.42 12.78
CA LYS A 196 13.27 19.78 13.09
C LYS A 196 12.53 19.89 14.42
N LYS A 197 11.85 18.82 14.86
CA LYS A 197 11.00 18.84 16.06
C LYS A 197 11.68 18.35 17.32
N THR A 198 12.76 17.58 17.18
CA THR A 198 13.35 16.86 18.31
C THR A 198 14.84 17.06 18.47
N ASP A 199 15.53 17.72 17.53
CA ASP A 199 17.00 17.87 17.50
C ASP A 199 17.74 16.52 17.56
N ALA A 200 17.09 15.46 17.03
CA ALA A 200 17.67 14.14 16.91
C ALA A 200 18.46 14.00 15.60
N LEU A 201 19.48 13.14 15.62
CA LEU A 201 20.30 12.81 14.45
C LEU A 201 19.65 11.66 13.68
N ILE A 202 19.24 11.93 12.44
CA ILE A 202 18.47 10.99 11.64
C ILE A 202 19.35 10.41 10.54
N THR A 203 19.35 9.07 10.41
CA THR A 203 19.83 8.37 9.22
C THR A 203 18.63 7.81 8.48
N GLY A 204 18.33 8.33 7.29
CA GLY A 204 17.32 7.77 6.39
C GLY A 204 17.97 6.87 5.34
N ILE A 205 17.42 5.68 5.13
CA ILE A 205 17.88 4.78 4.06
C ILE A 205 16.76 4.51 3.06
N THR A 206 17.13 4.43 1.78
CA THR A 206 16.24 4.06 0.68
C THR A 206 16.98 3.20 -0.35
N LEU A 207 16.23 2.48 -1.18
CA LEU A 207 16.76 1.75 -2.34
C LEU A 207 16.49 2.49 -3.67
N SER A 208 15.84 3.66 -3.64
CA SER A 208 15.56 4.50 -4.81
C SER A 208 16.52 5.69 -4.89
N ASP A 209 17.15 5.84 -6.05
CA ASP A 209 18.07 6.95 -6.34
C ASP A 209 17.35 8.31 -6.42
N ASN A 210 16.14 8.33 -6.99
CA ASN A 210 15.32 9.53 -7.09
C ASN A 210 14.89 10.05 -5.70
N GLN A 211 14.49 9.12 -4.82
CA GLN A 211 14.15 9.44 -3.44
C GLN A 211 15.35 9.98 -2.66
N LEU A 212 16.53 9.37 -2.83
CA LEU A 212 17.77 9.87 -2.22
C LEU A 212 18.10 11.30 -2.70
N LYS A 213 18.07 11.53 -4.02
CA LYS A 213 18.36 12.87 -4.58
C LYS A 213 17.38 13.92 -4.05
N TYR A 214 16.09 13.58 -3.99
CA TYR A 214 15.07 14.46 -3.46
C TYR A 214 15.29 14.75 -1.96
N SER A 215 15.53 13.72 -1.15
CA SER A 215 15.67 13.90 0.30
C SER A 215 16.92 14.71 0.67
N LEU A 216 18.04 14.52 -0.04
CA LEU A 216 19.24 15.34 0.12
C LEU A 216 18.99 16.80 -0.24
N LYS A 217 18.34 17.06 -1.38
CA LYS A 217 17.97 18.42 -1.80
C LYS A 217 17.06 19.07 -0.76
N LYS A 218 16.01 18.36 -0.33
CA LYS A 218 15.02 18.89 0.62
C LYS A 218 15.63 19.14 1.99
N ALA A 219 16.52 18.28 2.48
CA ALA A 219 17.24 18.51 3.73
C ALA A 219 18.12 19.77 3.69
N SER A 220 18.76 20.02 2.55
CA SER A 220 19.53 21.26 2.32
C SER A 220 18.64 22.50 2.29
N GLU A 221 17.50 22.45 1.62
CA GLU A 221 16.53 23.57 1.56
C GLU A 221 15.92 23.89 2.92
N GLU A 222 15.69 22.87 3.74
CA GLU A 222 15.12 23.01 5.09
C GLU A 222 16.19 23.28 6.16
N GLY A 223 17.48 23.35 5.79
CA GLY A 223 18.58 23.67 6.70
C GLY A 223 18.91 22.59 7.74
N VAL A 224 18.61 21.32 7.45
CA VAL A 224 18.81 20.19 8.38
C VAL A 224 19.86 19.17 7.91
N SER A 225 20.69 19.52 6.93
CA SER A 225 21.73 18.63 6.40
C SER A 225 22.70 18.10 7.47
N ASP A 226 22.95 18.87 8.53
CA ASP A 226 23.83 18.46 9.63
C ASP A 226 23.15 17.46 10.59
N GLN A 227 21.82 17.36 10.55
CA GLN A 227 21.03 16.45 11.39
C GLN A 227 20.49 15.25 10.61
N CYS A 228 20.24 15.38 9.30
CA CYS A 228 19.67 14.33 8.45
C CYS A 228 20.70 13.82 7.43
N THR A 229 21.15 12.58 7.60
CA THR A 229 21.94 11.86 6.60
C THR A 229 21.06 10.90 5.83
N PHE A 230 21.07 10.96 4.49
CA PHE A 230 20.36 9.99 3.64
C PHE A 230 21.33 9.10 2.87
N ARG A 231 21.03 7.80 2.76
CA ARG A 231 21.88 6.81 2.09
C ARG A 231 21.08 5.92 1.14
N LEU A 232 21.70 5.57 0.00
CA LEU A 232 21.20 4.53 -0.90
C LEU A 232 21.71 3.17 -0.41
N GLU A 233 21.04 2.60 0.58
CA GLU A 233 21.53 1.44 1.30
C GLU A 233 20.41 0.48 1.70
N ASP A 234 20.71 -0.82 1.64
CA ASP A 234 19.81 -1.87 2.13
C ASP A 234 19.97 -2.02 3.65
N TYR A 235 18.86 -2.05 4.39
CA TYR A 235 18.86 -2.19 5.85
C TYR A 235 19.66 -3.41 6.34
N ARG A 236 19.80 -4.45 5.52
CA ARG A 236 20.57 -5.67 5.83
C ARG A 236 22.07 -5.39 5.97
N ASN A 237 22.58 -4.31 5.37
CA ASN A 237 23.99 -3.94 5.37
C ASN A 237 24.37 -2.99 6.52
N ILE A 238 23.39 -2.34 7.16
CA ILE A 238 23.63 -1.42 8.28
C ILE A 238 24.28 -2.18 9.44
N VAL A 239 25.31 -1.60 10.05
CA VAL A 239 26.03 -2.21 11.20
C VAL A 239 26.01 -1.30 12.43
N GLU A 240 25.72 -0.02 12.25
CA GLU A 240 25.65 0.97 13.29
C GLU A 240 24.45 0.75 14.22
N LYS A 241 24.59 1.20 15.47
CA LYS A 241 23.53 1.13 16.47
C LYS A 241 22.80 2.46 16.62
N TYR A 242 21.48 2.37 16.77
CA TYR A 242 20.57 3.51 16.88
C TYR A 242 19.76 3.44 18.17
N ASP A 243 19.42 4.62 18.71
CA ASP A 243 18.57 4.77 19.88
C ASP A 243 17.11 4.44 19.54
N ARG A 244 16.67 4.76 18.32
CA ARG A 244 15.32 4.49 17.82
C ARG A 244 15.36 4.04 16.36
N ILE A 245 14.41 3.19 15.98
CA ILE A 245 14.21 2.78 14.58
C ILE A 245 12.75 2.99 14.21
N VAL A 246 12.51 3.63 13.07
CA VAL A 246 11.21 3.79 12.45
C VAL A 246 11.22 3.14 11.06
N SER A 247 10.12 2.49 10.71
CA SER A 247 9.94 1.85 9.39
C SER A 247 8.47 1.92 9.02
N VAL A 248 8.13 2.79 8.07
CA VAL A 248 6.76 3.02 7.59
C VAL A 248 6.62 2.45 6.17
N GLY A 249 5.65 1.56 5.94
CA GLY A 249 5.34 1.01 4.60
C GLY A 249 6.41 0.12 3.94
N MET A 250 7.48 -0.26 4.66
CA MET A 250 8.53 -1.14 4.12
C MET A 250 8.28 -2.63 4.41
N PHE A 251 7.54 -2.97 5.48
CA PHE A 251 7.38 -4.36 5.93
C PHE A 251 6.65 -5.23 4.89
N GLU A 252 5.71 -4.63 4.16
CA GLU A 252 4.92 -5.18 3.06
C GLU A 252 5.81 -5.69 1.91
N HIS A 253 6.97 -5.06 1.73
CA HIS A 253 7.93 -5.41 0.69
C HIS A 253 8.96 -6.46 1.12
N VAL A 254 8.98 -6.87 2.39
CA VAL A 254 9.91 -7.89 2.91
C VAL A 254 9.52 -9.29 2.43
N GLY A 255 8.21 -9.57 2.38
CA GLY A 255 7.66 -10.89 2.08
C GLY A 255 7.73 -11.85 3.27
N VAL A 256 6.69 -12.68 3.44
CA VAL A 256 6.44 -13.50 4.63
C VAL A 256 7.63 -14.38 5.03
N GLY A 257 8.35 -14.95 4.05
CA GLY A 257 9.51 -15.81 4.30
C GLY A 257 10.71 -15.12 4.97
N PHE A 258 10.76 -13.78 4.96
CA PHE A 258 11.90 -13.00 5.47
C PHE A 258 11.59 -12.21 6.75
N TYR A 259 10.37 -12.30 7.30
CA TYR A 259 9.97 -11.56 8.51
C TYR A 259 10.88 -11.83 9.71
N LYS A 260 11.25 -13.09 9.94
CA LYS A 260 12.16 -13.45 11.04
C LYS A 260 13.53 -12.77 10.88
N THR A 261 14.11 -12.84 9.69
CA THR A 261 15.41 -12.21 9.39
C THR A 261 15.35 -10.70 9.54
N PHE A 262 14.25 -10.09 9.08
CA PHE A 262 13.99 -8.67 9.23
C PHE A 262 13.94 -8.25 10.70
N LEU A 263 13.13 -8.91 11.54
CA LEU A 263 13.04 -8.60 12.97
C LEU A 263 14.35 -8.83 13.72
N ILE A 264 15.07 -9.92 13.44
CA ILE A 264 16.40 -10.19 14.04
C ILE A 264 17.37 -9.07 13.70
N LYS A 265 17.39 -8.61 12.44
CA LYS A 265 18.26 -7.51 12.02
C LYS A 265 17.92 -6.23 12.80
N PHE A 266 16.64 -5.92 12.94
CA PHE A 266 16.20 -4.74 13.69
C PHE A 266 16.65 -4.80 15.15
N ILE A 267 16.44 -5.93 15.82
CA ILE A 267 16.90 -6.12 17.20
C ILE A 267 18.43 -5.93 17.33
N ALA A 268 19.21 -6.39 16.34
CA ALA A 268 20.66 -6.20 16.34
C ALA A 268 21.09 -4.72 16.19
N LEU A 269 20.32 -3.92 15.46
CA LEU A 269 20.57 -2.49 15.20
C LEU A 269 20.16 -1.58 16.37
N LEU A 270 19.31 -2.05 17.28
CA LEU A 270 18.86 -1.29 18.44
C LEU A 270 19.96 -1.22 19.53
N GLN A 271 20.11 -0.05 20.14
CA GLN A 271 20.75 0.09 21.46
C GLN A 271 19.83 -0.49 22.55
N MET A 272 20.36 -0.73 23.76
CA MET A 272 19.54 -1.21 24.88
C MET A 272 18.37 -0.23 25.15
N MET A 273 17.16 -0.76 25.34
CA MET A 273 15.91 -0.02 25.60
C MET A 273 15.33 0.79 24.43
N ALA A 274 15.56 0.35 23.19
CA ALA A 274 15.00 1.04 22.02
C ALA A 274 13.56 0.60 21.68
N LEU A 275 12.76 1.56 21.19
CA LEU A 275 11.40 1.34 20.70
C LEU A 275 11.39 1.19 19.18
N LEU A 276 10.53 0.28 18.70
CA LEU A 276 10.30 0.01 17.28
C LEU A 276 8.85 0.33 16.94
N PHE A 277 8.63 1.08 15.87
CA PHE A 277 7.31 1.44 15.38
C PHE A 277 7.13 1.01 13.93
N PHE A 278 6.09 0.20 13.70
CA PHE A 278 5.61 -0.20 12.38
C PHE A 278 4.22 0.38 12.16
N THR A 279 4.00 1.01 11.01
CA THR A 279 2.66 1.34 10.53
C THR A 279 2.51 0.95 9.08
N GLN A 280 1.29 0.49 8.78
CA GLN A 280 0.70 0.45 7.44
C GLN A 280 0.15 1.84 7.10
#